data_AF-A0A183I738-F1
#
_entry.id   AF-A0A183I738-F1
#
_cell.length_a   1.000
_cell.length_b   1.000
_cell.length_c   1.000
_cell.angle_alpha   90.00
_cell.angle_beta   90.00
_cell.angle_gamma   90.00
#
_symmetry.space_group_name_H-M   'P 1'
#
loop_
_entity.id
_entity.type
_entity.pdbx_description
1 polymer ?
#
loop_
_entity_poly.entity_id
_entity_poly.type
_entity_poly.pdbx_seq_one_letter_code
_entity_poly.pdbx_strand_id
1 'polypeptide(L)'
;MLISDEQKRAFLYQVNNPNLDYLRRKALHKRIVAASKKITVCSRCGHKNGVVKKAVGAVLKIAHAEAIPADNYSDYIYAAQENKELQNLLPKTKFTLLDPLQVQVLFSKIEKEDIPLLMVRSANTPKHPSDVILTRIPVPPCCIRPSVVSEVKSGTTEDDVTMKLSEIMLINDVIEKHKKEGSPIKTISETWDHLQVITKFKKQIRFFSQV
;
A
#
# COMPACT_ATOMS: atom_id res chain seq x y z
N MET A 1 -10.87 14.51 2.40
CA MET A 1 -11.36 13.78 1.20
C MET A 1 -11.60 14.74 0.03
N LEU A 2 -11.44 14.31 -1.23
CA LEU A 2 -11.66 15.14 -2.43
C LEU A 2 -13.15 15.17 -2.85
N ILE A 3 -14.04 15.57 -1.95
CA ILE A 3 -15.49 15.68 -2.20
C ILE A 3 -15.99 17.00 -1.60
N SER A 4 -17.10 17.55 -2.10
CA SER A 4 -17.67 18.76 -1.50
C SER A 4 -18.27 18.47 -0.13
N ASP A 5 -18.39 19.49 0.72
CA ASP A 5 -18.94 19.33 2.08
C ASP A 5 -20.40 18.84 2.07
N GLU A 6 -21.20 19.27 1.09
CA GLU A 6 -22.56 18.78 0.89
C GLU A 6 -22.59 17.29 0.55
N GLN A 7 -21.76 16.86 -0.40
CA GLN A 7 -21.60 15.44 -0.76
C GLN A 7 -21.07 14.62 0.42
N LYS A 8 -20.11 15.15 1.18
CA LYS A 8 -19.55 14.52 2.37
C LYS A 8 -20.65 14.21 3.39
N ARG A 9 -21.50 15.18 3.73
CA ARG A 9 -22.64 14.98 4.65
C ARG A 9 -23.61 13.92 4.13
N ALA A 10 -23.99 14.00 2.86
CA ALA A 10 -24.92 13.06 2.25
C ALA A 10 -24.38 11.61 2.21
N PHE A 11 -23.08 11.43 1.94
CA PHE A 11 -22.45 10.12 1.94
C PHE A 11 -22.25 9.57 3.35
N LEU A 12 -21.84 10.39 4.32
CA LEU A 12 -21.68 9.98 5.72
C LEU A 12 -22.98 9.42 6.29
N TYR A 13 -24.10 10.10 6.03
CA TYR A 13 -25.42 9.63 6.44
C TYR A 13 -25.74 8.22 5.90
N GLN A 14 -25.44 7.97 4.63
CA GLN A 14 -25.68 6.66 4.00
C GLN A 14 -24.71 5.57 4.50
N VAL A 15 -23.43 5.91 4.71
CA VAL A 15 -22.39 4.99 5.16
C VAL A 15 -22.65 4.50 6.58
N ASN A 16 -23.16 5.38 7.44
CA ASN A 16 -23.44 5.09 8.84
C ASN A 16 -24.71 4.25 9.06
N ASN A 17 -25.49 3.98 8.01
CA ASN A 17 -26.65 3.09 8.11
C ASN A 17 -26.20 1.65 8.47
N PRO A 18 -26.59 1.12 9.65
CA PRO A 18 -26.20 -0.21 10.09
C PRO A 18 -26.79 -1.32 9.20
N ASN A 19 -27.94 -1.08 8.58
CA ASN A 19 -28.70 -2.03 7.76
C ASN A 19 -28.27 -2.01 6.28
N LEU A 20 -27.11 -1.45 5.96
CA LEU A 20 -26.61 -1.35 4.60
C LEU A 20 -26.02 -2.69 4.13
N ASP A 21 -26.75 -3.39 3.26
CA ASP A 21 -26.32 -4.64 2.62
C ASP A 21 -25.03 -4.49 1.79
N TYR A 22 -24.41 -5.61 1.45
CA TYR A 22 -23.15 -5.64 0.69
C TYR A 22 -23.24 -5.00 -0.71
N LEU A 23 -24.30 -5.26 -1.48
CA LEU A 23 -24.44 -4.77 -2.85
C LEU A 23 -24.64 -3.24 -2.88
N ARG A 24 -25.51 -2.72 -2.01
CA ARG A 24 -25.74 -1.30 -1.78
C ARG A 24 -24.48 -0.62 -1.27
N ARG A 25 -23.75 -1.27 -0.35
CA ARG A 25 -22.45 -0.79 0.14
C ARG A 25 -21.44 -0.65 -0.98
N LYS A 26 -21.33 -1.67 -1.85
CA LYS A 26 -20.45 -1.65 -3.03
C LYS A 26 -20.83 -0.55 -4.03
N ALA A 27 -22.13 -0.35 -4.26
CA ALA A 27 -22.63 0.71 -5.12
C ALA A 27 -22.36 2.10 -4.54
N LEU A 28 -22.56 2.28 -3.23
CA LEU A 28 -22.26 3.51 -2.50
C LEU A 28 -20.77 3.85 -2.59
N HIS A 29 -19.88 2.88 -2.33
CA HIS A 29 -18.44 3.05 -2.47
C HIS A 29 -18.07 3.49 -3.89
N LYS A 30 -18.65 2.86 -4.93
CA LYS A 30 -18.42 3.24 -6.34
C LYS A 30 -18.83 4.70 -6.62
N ARG A 31 -19.95 5.15 -6.05
CA ARG A 31 -20.42 6.54 -6.16
C ARG A 31 -19.49 7.52 -5.45
N ILE A 32 -19.02 7.21 -4.25
CA ILE A 32 -18.06 8.03 -3.50
C ILE A 32 -16.77 8.17 -4.30
N VAL A 33 -16.20 7.05 -4.79
CA VAL A 33 -14.97 7.07 -5.61
C VAL A 33 -15.16 7.88 -6.89
N ALA A 34 -16.31 7.74 -7.56
CA ALA A 34 -16.61 8.50 -8.79
C ALA A 34 -16.74 10.00 -8.52
N ALA A 35 -17.32 10.41 -7.39
CA ALA A 35 -17.35 11.81 -6.97
C ALA A 35 -15.93 12.32 -6.68
N SER A 36 -15.15 11.56 -5.91
CA SER A 36 -13.78 11.93 -5.53
C SER A 36 -12.86 12.14 -6.73
N LYS A 37 -13.00 11.32 -7.78
CA LYS A 37 -12.17 11.42 -8.99
C LYS A 37 -12.48 12.63 -9.87
N LYS A 38 -13.64 13.27 -9.71
CA LYS A 38 -14.00 14.46 -10.49
C LYS A 38 -13.34 15.73 -9.96
N ILE A 39 -12.99 15.76 -8.68
CA ILE A 39 -12.38 16.91 -8.03
C ILE A 39 -10.86 16.75 -8.10
N THR A 40 -10.23 17.64 -8.86
CA THR A 40 -8.77 17.63 -9.06
C THR A 40 -8.03 18.60 -8.14
N VAL A 41 -8.72 19.52 -7.47
CA VAL A 41 -8.11 20.49 -6.55
C VAL A 41 -8.69 20.27 -5.17
N CYS A 42 -7.83 20.09 -4.17
CA CYS A 42 -8.26 19.92 -2.79
C CYS A 42 -8.86 21.22 -2.24
N SER A 43 -10.08 21.17 -1.71
CA SER A 43 -10.73 22.33 -1.08
C SER A 43 -10.08 22.80 0.22
N ARG A 44 -9.31 21.92 0.89
CA ARG A 44 -8.66 22.23 2.18
C ARG A 44 -7.27 22.84 2.03
N CYS A 45 -6.45 22.30 1.13
CA CYS A 45 -5.05 22.72 0.96
C CYS A 45 -4.73 23.33 -0.41
N GLY A 46 -5.68 23.38 -1.35
CA GLY A 46 -5.46 23.92 -2.70
C GLY A 46 -4.59 23.05 -3.62
N HIS A 47 -4.08 21.92 -3.13
CA HIS A 47 -3.19 21.04 -3.89
C HIS A 47 -3.89 20.36 -5.08
N LYS A 48 -3.21 20.28 -6.22
CA LYS A 48 -3.71 19.63 -7.45
C LYS A 48 -3.42 18.13 -7.41
N ASN A 49 -4.47 17.32 -7.42
CA ASN A 49 -4.41 15.87 -7.33
C ASN A 49 -4.64 15.25 -8.71
N GLY A 50 -3.59 14.63 -9.25
CA GLY A 50 -3.68 13.83 -10.47
C GLY A 50 -4.26 12.43 -10.26
N VAL A 51 -4.36 11.67 -11.35
CA VAL A 51 -4.86 10.29 -11.34
C VAL A 51 -3.87 9.35 -10.65
N VAL A 52 -4.37 8.54 -9.72
CA VAL A 52 -3.61 7.41 -9.13
C VAL A 52 -3.96 6.12 -9.88
N LYS A 53 -2.95 5.39 -10.35
CA LYS A 53 -3.08 4.14 -11.10
C LYS A 53 -2.00 3.13 -10.73
N LYS A 54 -2.21 1.86 -11.08
CA LYS A 54 -1.13 0.86 -11.02
C LYS A 54 -0.04 1.23 -12.03
N ALA A 55 1.23 1.15 -11.64
CA ALA A 55 2.34 1.36 -12.55
C ALA A 55 2.36 0.26 -13.63
N VAL A 56 2.57 0.65 -14.89
CA VAL A 56 2.65 -0.29 -16.02
C VAL A 56 4.07 -0.88 -16.05
N GLY A 57 4.19 -2.19 -16.23
CA GLY A 57 5.49 -2.88 -16.27
C GLY A 57 6.16 -3.10 -14.90
N ALA A 58 5.58 -2.58 -13.81
CA ALA A 58 6.10 -2.77 -12.45
C ALA A 58 5.12 -3.59 -11.58
N VAL A 59 5.68 -4.47 -10.75
CA VAL A 59 4.90 -5.32 -9.83
C VAL A 59 4.68 -4.57 -8.52
N LEU A 60 3.43 -4.53 -8.03
CA LEU A 60 3.04 -3.90 -6.76
C LEU A 60 3.36 -2.40 -6.59
N LYS A 61 3.71 -1.70 -7.67
CA LYS A 61 3.93 -0.24 -7.64
C LYS A 61 2.67 0.54 -8.01
N ILE A 62 2.48 1.66 -7.32
CA ILE A 62 1.40 2.62 -7.57
C ILE A 62 2.03 3.91 -8.10
N ALA A 63 1.46 4.45 -9.16
CA ALA A 63 1.88 5.69 -9.80
C ALA A 63 0.80 6.76 -9.60
N HIS A 64 1.20 7.93 -9.12
CA HIS A 64 0.35 9.10 -8.99
C HIS A 64 0.74 10.12 -10.04
N ALA A 65 -0.23 10.62 -10.80
CA ALA A 65 -0.03 11.58 -11.89
C ALA A 65 0.19 13.01 -11.36
N GLU A 66 1.17 13.15 -10.49
CA GLU A 66 1.67 14.45 -10.05
C GLU A 66 2.98 14.71 -10.80
N ALA A 67 3.17 15.96 -11.21
CA ALA A 67 4.53 16.43 -11.49
C ALA A 67 5.33 16.41 -10.17
N ILE A 68 6.63 16.65 -10.25
CA ILE A 68 7.52 16.76 -9.09
C ILE A 68 6.79 17.50 -7.94
N PRO A 69 6.67 16.89 -6.74
CA PRO A 69 5.97 17.53 -5.62
C PRO A 69 6.55 18.91 -5.37
N ALA A 70 5.68 19.92 -5.20
CA ALA A 70 6.11 21.31 -5.07
C ALA A 70 7.17 21.49 -3.98
N ASP A 71 7.04 20.73 -2.90
CA ASP A 71 7.93 20.74 -1.74
C ASP A 71 9.37 20.30 -2.07
N ASN A 72 9.56 19.47 -3.10
CA ASN A 72 10.86 18.93 -3.50
C ASN A 72 11.42 19.57 -4.77
N TYR A 73 10.66 20.47 -5.40
CA TYR A 73 11.00 21.00 -6.73
C TYR A 73 12.36 21.70 -6.77
N SER A 74 12.72 22.43 -5.71
CA SER A 74 14.03 23.09 -5.55
C SER A 74 15.18 22.09 -5.56
N ASP A 75 15.03 20.97 -4.85
CA ASP A 75 16.07 19.96 -4.70
C ASP A 75 16.34 19.27 -6.04
N TYR A 76 15.29 19.03 -6.81
CA TYR A 76 15.41 18.48 -8.16
C TYR A 76 16.10 19.44 -9.12
N ILE A 77 15.82 20.75 -9.05
CA ILE A 77 16.52 21.75 -9.87
C ILE A 77 18.01 21.76 -9.54
N TYR A 78 18.36 21.79 -8.25
CA TYR A 78 19.75 21.77 -7.80
C TYR A 78 20.47 20.50 -8.28
N ALA A 79 19.89 19.33 -8.05
CA ALA A 79 20.46 18.06 -8.52
C ALA A 79 20.59 17.99 -10.04
N ALA A 80 19.67 18.62 -10.77
CA ALA A 80 19.72 18.64 -12.23
C ALA A 80 20.91 19.47 -12.74
N GLN A 81 21.39 20.49 -12.03
CA GLN A 81 22.57 21.27 -12.45
C GLN A 81 23.80 20.36 -12.64
N GLU A 82 23.98 19.40 -11.73
CA GLU A 82 25.10 18.44 -11.74
C GLU A 82 24.82 17.18 -12.57
N ASN A 83 23.55 16.90 -12.90
CA ASN A 83 23.16 15.69 -13.64
C ASN A 83 22.34 16.03 -14.90
N LYS A 84 23.04 16.03 -16.05
CA LYS A 84 22.45 16.27 -17.38
C LYS A 84 21.36 15.24 -17.76
N GLU A 85 21.46 14.00 -17.30
CA GLU A 85 20.42 13.00 -17.54
C GLU A 85 19.13 13.36 -16.78
N LEU A 86 19.27 13.83 -15.54
CA LEU A 86 18.15 14.29 -14.73
C LEU A 86 17.46 15.50 -15.38
N GLN A 87 18.21 16.49 -15.88
CA GLN A 87 17.65 17.64 -16.61
C GLN A 87 16.73 17.20 -17.76
N ASN A 88 17.12 16.15 -18.49
CA ASN A 88 16.36 15.63 -19.61
C ASN A 88 15.12 14.81 -19.19
N LEU A 89 15.13 14.23 -17.98
CA LEU A 89 14.08 13.35 -17.46
C LEU A 89 13.00 14.11 -16.67
N LEU A 90 13.36 15.18 -15.95
CA LEU A 90 12.41 15.97 -15.16
C LEU A 90 11.18 16.44 -15.96
N PRO A 91 11.32 17.08 -17.14
CA PRO A 91 10.16 17.53 -17.91
C PRO A 91 9.33 16.37 -18.49
N LYS A 92 9.91 15.17 -18.62
CA LYS A 92 9.24 13.97 -19.13
C LYS A 92 8.52 13.19 -18.04
N THR A 93 8.86 13.43 -16.78
CA THR A 93 8.34 12.70 -15.63
C THR A 93 6.96 13.24 -15.25
N LYS A 94 5.92 12.48 -15.63
CA LYS A 94 4.51 12.83 -15.37
C LYS A 94 3.90 12.09 -14.18
N PHE A 95 4.63 11.14 -13.62
CA PHE A 95 4.15 10.27 -12.56
C PHE A 95 5.23 10.11 -11.50
N THR A 96 4.81 10.18 -10.24
CA THR A 96 5.60 9.81 -9.08
C THR A 96 5.18 8.41 -8.62
N LEU A 97 6.15 7.61 -8.19
CA LEU A 97 5.85 6.31 -7.57
C LEU A 97 5.57 6.53 -6.08
N LEU A 98 4.46 5.98 -5.60
CA LEU A 98 4.10 6.00 -4.19
C LEU A 98 4.72 4.80 -3.49
N ASP A 99 5.59 5.07 -2.52
CA ASP A 99 6.21 4.05 -1.68
C ASP A 99 5.32 3.67 -0.47
N PRO A 100 5.29 2.40 -0.01
CA PRO A 100 4.48 2.01 1.14
C PRO A 100 4.76 2.83 2.41
N LEU A 101 6.01 3.31 2.64
CA LEU A 101 6.30 4.17 3.79
C LEU A 101 5.60 5.53 3.65
N GLN A 102 5.62 6.12 2.45
CA GLN A 102 4.92 7.37 2.17
C GLN A 102 3.41 7.21 2.32
N VAL A 103 2.85 6.12 1.78
CA VAL A 103 1.42 5.82 1.87
C VAL A 103 0.99 5.59 3.31
N GLN A 104 1.83 4.98 4.15
CA GLN A 104 1.55 4.79 5.57
C GLN A 104 1.39 6.13 6.30
N VAL A 105 2.29 7.08 6.06
CA VAL A 105 2.21 8.45 6.61
C VAL A 105 1.01 9.19 6.05
N LEU A 106 0.66 8.99 4.77
CA LEU A 106 -0.54 9.57 4.19
C LEU A 106 -1.81 9.03 4.87
N PHE A 107 -1.88 7.72 5.09
CA PHE A 107 -3.00 7.07 5.75
C PHE A 107 -3.15 7.49 7.21
N SER A 108 -2.05 7.75 7.94
CA SER A 108 -2.12 8.25 9.32
C SER A 108 -2.66 9.68 9.44
N LYS A 109 -2.53 10.48 8.38
CA LYS A 109 -3.03 11.87 8.33
C LYS A 109 -4.52 11.98 7.95
N ILE A 110 -5.19 10.87 7.65
CA ILE A 110 -6.63 10.88 7.32
C ILE A 110 -7.44 11.14 8.58
N GLU A 111 -8.30 12.16 8.55
CA GLU A 111 -9.17 12.49 9.67
C GLU A 111 -10.13 11.36 10.01
N LYS A 112 -10.35 11.12 11.31
CA LYS A 112 -11.23 10.04 11.80
C LYS A 112 -12.66 10.14 11.26
N GLU A 113 -13.15 11.36 11.03
CA GLU A 113 -14.47 11.63 10.44
C GLU A 113 -14.59 11.18 8.98
N ASP A 114 -13.47 11.19 8.24
CA ASP A 114 -13.43 10.80 6.82
C ASP A 114 -13.25 9.28 6.66
N ILE A 115 -12.79 8.56 7.68
CA ILE A 115 -12.53 7.10 7.63
C ILE A 115 -13.75 6.28 7.17
N PRO A 116 -14.98 6.52 7.68
CA PRO A 116 -16.15 5.77 7.23
C PRO A 116 -16.37 5.83 5.72
N LEU A 117 -16.06 6.96 5.07
CA LEU A 117 -16.22 7.16 3.63
C LEU A 117 -15.29 6.29 2.78
N LEU A 118 -14.17 5.86 3.34
CA LEU A 118 -13.26 4.91 2.70
C LEU A 118 -13.79 3.48 2.75
N MET A 119 -14.80 3.22 3.59
CA MET A 119 -15.50 1.96 3.73
C MET A 119 -14.57 0.76 4.03
N VAL A 120 -13.45 1.02 4.70
CA VAL A 120 -12.49 0.03 5.18
C VAL A 120 -13.03 -0.62 6.47
N ARG A 121 -13.93 -1.59 6.32
CA ARG A 121 -14.49 -2.38 7.43
C ARG A 121 -14.14 -3.85 7.26
N SER A 122 -13.70 -4.49 8.34
CA SER A 122 -13.59 -5.94 8.44
C SER A 122 -14.51 -6.41 9.56
N ALA A 123 -15.50 -7.22 9.20
CA ALA A 123 -16.31 -8.07 10.09
C ALA A 123 -17.08 -7.42 11.26
N ASN A 124 -16.85 -6.17 11.68
CA ASN A 124 -17.76 -5.29 12.45
C ASN A 124 -17.08 -4.01 12.98
N THR A 125 -15.75 -3.88 12.92
CA THR A 125 -15.03 -2.69 13.37
C THR A 125 -14.47 -1.85 12.20
N PRO A 126 -14.52 -0.51 12.28
CA PRO A 126 -13.75 0.33 11.37
C PRO A 126 -12.26 0.07 11.61
N LYS A 127 -11.52 -0.31 10.58
CA LYS A 127 -10.06 -0.36 10.64
C LYS A 127 -9.49 0.99 10.23
N HIS A 128 -8.41 1.40 10.86
CA HIS A 128 -7.71 2.59 10.40
C HIS A 128 -7.09 2.28 9.03
N PRO A 129 -7.09 3.20 8.05
CA PRO A 129 -6.52 2.94 6.73
C PRO A 129 -5.05 2.50 6.79
N SER A 130 -4.30 2.96 7.80
CA SER A 130 -2.91 2.53 8.06
C SER A 130 -2.77 1.02 8.27
N ASP A 131 -3.80 0.36 8.80
CA ASP A 131 -3.78 -1.06 9.13
C ASP A 131 -3.83 -1.96 7.88
N VAL A 132 -4.10 -1.36 6.71
CA VAL A 132 -4.03 -2.04 5.41
C VAL A 132 -2.58 -2.30 5.01
N ILE A 133 -1.63 -1.51 5.52
CA ILE A 133 -0.20 -1.71 5.27
C ILE A 133 0.36 -2.69 6.29
N LEU A 134 0.87 -3.81 5.80
CA LEU A 134 1.46 -4.86 6.63
C LEU A 134 2.84 -4.42 7.14
N THR A 135 2.90 -4.02 8.40
CA THR A 135 4.16 -3.75 9.11
C THR A 135 4.63 -4.96 9.93
N ARG A 136 3.71 -5.88 10.22
CA ARG A 136 3.95 -7.11 10.98
C ARG A 136 3.18 -8.24 10.31
N ILE A 137 3.82 -9.41 10.21
CA ILE A 137 3.22 -10.62 9.67
C ILE A 137 3.02 -11.59 10.82
N PRO A 138 1.77 -12.01 11.13
CA PRO A 138 1.54 -13.03 12.15
C PRO A 138 2.07 -14.39 11.65
N VAL A 139 2.81 -15.08 12.50
CA VAL A 139 3.29 -16.45 12.24
C VAL A 139 2.24 -17.45 12.73
N PRO A 140 1.73 -18.35 11.87
CA PRO A 140 0.74 -19.33 12.30
C PRO A 140 1.37 -20.39 13.24
N PRO A 141 0.57 -20.97 14.14
CA PRO A 141 1.01 -22.06 15.02
C PRO A 141 1.37 -23.33 14.22
N CYS A 142 2.18 -24.21 14.82
CA CYS A 142 2.72 -25.40 14.15
C CYS A 142 1.65 -26.34 13.58
N CYS A 143 0.46 -26.40 14.19
CA CYS A 143 -0.65 -27.22 13.69
C CYS A 143 -1.17 -26.80 12.30
N ILE A 144 -0.91 -25.55 11.88
CA ILE A 144 -1.25 -25.03 10.55
C ILE A 144 -0.08 -25.17 9.57
N ARG A 145 1.14 -25.42 10.07
CA ARG A 145 2.38 -25.58 9.29
C ARG A 145 3.13 -26.87 9.68
N PRO A 146 2.52 -28.05 9.51
CA PRO A 146 3.08 -29.31 9.98
C PRO A 146 4.34 -29.70 9.20
N SER A 147 5.29 -30.33 9.88
CA SER A 147 6.47 -30.95 9.26
C SER A 147 6.22 -32.44 9.08
N VAL A 148 6.54 -33.00 7.91
CA VAL A 148 6.32 -34.42 7.59
C VAL A 148 7.66 -35.14 7.51
N VAL A 149 7.85 -36.18 8.31
CA VAL A 149 9.05 -37.03 8.23
C VAL A 149 9.03 -37.81 6.92
N SER A 150 10.12 -37.78 6.16
CA SER A 150 10.24 -38.55 4.92
C SER A 150 10.86 -39.91 5.23
N GLU A 151 10.15 -41.00 4.95
CA GLU A 151 10.66 -42.37 5.18
C GLU A 151 11.79 -42.77 4.21
N VAL A 152 11.83 -42.13 3.03
CA VAL A 152 12.75 -42.49 1.92
C VAL A 152 14.09 -41.74 1.99
N LYS A 153 14.17 -40.64 2.76
CA LYS A 153 15.38 -39.84 2.97
C LYS A 153 15.42 -39.39 4.42
N SER A 154 16.52 -39.64 5.13
CA SER A 154 16.72 -39.18 6.51
C SER A 154 16.56 -37.65 6.61
N GLY A 155 15.35 -37.17 6.87
CA GLY A 155 15.02 -35.75 6.91
C GLY A 155 13.51 -35.48 7.06
N THR A 156 13.19 -34.23 7.38
CA THR A 156 11.81 -33.70 7.43
C THR A 156 11.54 -32.85 6.19
N THR A 157 10.31 -32.90 5.68
CA THR A 157 9.80 -31.95 4.69
C THR A 157 8.97 -30.91 5.43
N GLU A 158 9.38 -29.64 5.32
CA GLU A 158 8.69 -28.51 5.95
C GLU A 158 7.52 -28.01 5.09
N ASP A 159 6.48 -27.48 5.74
CA ASP A 159 5.35 -26.83 5.07
C ASP A 159 5.77 -25.59 4.26
N ASP A 160 5.08 -25.34 3.14
CA ASP A 160 5.32 -24.20 2.25
C ASP A 160 5.26 -22.85 2.99
N VAL A 161 4.37 -22.72 3.99
CA VAL A 161 4.28 -21.50 4.81
C VAL A 161 5.53 -21.33 5.64
N THR A 162 6.05 -22.40 6.25
CA THR A 162 7.32 -22.38 6.99
C THR A 162 8.46 -21.94 6.08
N MET A 163 8.58 -22.52 4.89
CA MET A 163 9.62 -22.14 3.93
C MET A 163 9.53 -20.67 3.52
N LYS A 164 8.32 -20.17 3.22
CA LYS A 164 8.11 -18.78 2.82
C LYS A 164 8.37 -17.79 3.95
N LEU A 165 8.05 -18.13 5.19
CA LEU A 165 8.37 -17.31 6.35
C LEU A 165 9.88 -17.21 6.57
N SER A 166 10.60 -18.32 6.44
CA SER A 166 12.07 -18.31 6.51
C SER A 166 12.70 -17.45 5.42
N GLU A 167 12.18 -17.49 4.20
CA GLU A 167 12.62 -16.63 3.09
C GLU A 167 12.37 -15.14 3.39
N ILE A 168 11.21 -14.79 3.95
CA ILE A 168 10.89 -13.42 4.37
C ILE A 168 11.84 -12.93 5.46
N MET A 169 12.13 -13.78 6.46
CA MET A 169 13.07 -13.43 7.54
C MET A 169 14.47 -13.16 6.99
N LEU A 170 14.98 -14.04 6.12
CA LEU A 170 16.30 -13.86 5.51
C LEU A 170 16.41 -12.53 4.75
N ILE A 171 15.40 -12.17 3.96
CA ILE A 171 15.43 -10.92 3.19
C ILE A 171 15.38 -9.70 4.12
N ASN A 172 14.61 -9.77 5.21
CA ASN A 172 14.58 -8.70 6.21
C ASN A 172 15.98 -8.47 6.82
N ASP A 173 16.69 -9.55 7.17
CA ASP A 173 18.04 -9.47 7.74
C ASP A 173 19.02 -8.88 6.71
N VAL A 174 18.90 -9.26 5.44
CA VAL A 174 19.72 -8.71 4.34
C VAL A 174 19.47 -7.21 4.17
N ILE A 175 18.22 -6.76 4.23
CA ILE A 175 17.88 -5.33 4.16
C ILE A 175 18.50 -4.59 5.34
N GLU A 176 18.41 -5.13 6.56
CA GLU A 176 19.01 -4.52 7.75
C GLU A 176 20.54 -4.43 7.62
N LYS A 177 21.18 -5.48 7.11
CA LYS A 177 22.62 -5.51 6.83
C LYS A 177 23.03 -4.45 5.81
N HIS A 178 22.33 -4.37 4.67
CA HIS A 178 22.60 -3.36 3.65
C HIS A 178 22.47 -1.93 4.20
N LYS A 179 21.50 -1.68 5.09
CA LYS A 179 21.36 -0.38 5.76
C LYS A 179 22.53 -0.08 6.70
N LYS A 180 23.00 -1.07 7.48
CA LYS A 180 24.14 -0.91 8.40
C LYS A 180 25.46 -0.68 7.67
N GLU A 181 25.66 -1.36 6.55
CA GLU A 181 26.88 -1.27 5.73
C GLU A 181 26.90 -0.04 4.81
N GLY A 182 25.82 0.74 4.74
CA GLY A 182 25.73 1.89 3.83
C GLY A 182 25.70 1.48 2.36
N SER A 183 25.10 0.35 2.04
CA SER A 183 24.96 -0.12 0.66
C SER A 183 24.19 0.89 -0.22
N PRO A 184 24.45 0.92 -1.54
CA PRO A 184 23.76 1.85 -2.43
C PRO A 184 22.22 1.73 -2.34
N ILE A 185 21.52 2.87 -2.41
CA ILE A 185 20.06 2.93 -2.30
C ILE A 185 19.34 2.06 -3.33
N LYS A 186 19.93 1.91 -4.52
CA LYS A 186 19.41 1.06 -5.58
C LYS A 186 19.33 -0.40 -5.13
N THR A 187 20.39 -0.92 -4.52
CA THR A 187 20.45 -2.29 -3.98
C THR A 187 19.40 -2.49 -2.89
N ILE A 188 19.30 -1.56 -1.94
CA ILE A 188 18.29 -1.62 -0.88
C ILE A 188 16.87 -1.62 -1.46
N SER A 189 16.61 -0.79 -2.47
CA SER A 189 15.31 -0.71 -3.15
C SER A 189 14.97 -2.00 -3.90
N GLU A 190 15.94 -2.64 -4.55
CA GLU A 190 15.76 -3.92 -5.25
C GLU A 190 15.44 -5.05 -4.26
N THR A 191 16.18 -5.12 -3.14
CA THR A 191 15.90 -6.11 -2.08
C THR A 191 14.54 -5.87 -1.43
N TRP A 192 14.16 -4.61 -1.22
CA TRP A 192 12.84 -4.24 -0.71
C TRP A 192 11.70 -4.64 -1.68
N ASP A 193 11.90 -4.47 -2.99
CA ASP A 193 10.93 -4.91 -3.99
C ASP A 193 10.81 -6.44 -4.03
N HIS A 194 11.92 -7.15 -3.81
CA HIS A 194 11.91 -8.60 -3.69
C HIS A 194 11.10 -9.06 -2.47
N LEU A 195 11.26 -8.41 -1.32
CA LEU A 195 10.45 -8.65 -0.12
C LEU A 195 8.95 -8.49 -0.41
N GLN A 196 8.55 -7.45 -1.13
CA GLN A 196 7.14 -7.23 -1.50
C GLN A 196 6.59 -8.35 -2.40
N VAL A 197 7.39 -8.87 -3.31
CA VAL A 197 6.97 -9.96 -4.20
C VAL A 197 6.79 -11.27 -3.43
N ILE A 198 7.66 -11.56 -2.47
CA ILE A 198 7.58 -12.80 -1.68
C ILE A 198 6.44 -12.75 -0.67
N THR A 199 6.23 -11.58 -0.05
CA THR A 199 5.09 -11.35 0.85
C THR A 199 3.74 -11.32 0.13
N LYS A 200 3.72 -11.35 -1.21
CA LYS A 200 2.52 -11.66 -2.01
C LYS A 200 2.16 -13.14 -1.86
N PHE A 201 1.79 -13.55 -0.64
CA PHE A 201 1.03 -14.77 -0.45
C PHE A 201 -0.21 -14.65 -1.34
N LYS A 202 -0.36 -15.60 -2.27
CA LYS A 202 -1.65 -15.77 -2.96
C LYS A 202 -2.72 -15.68 -1.89
N LYS A 203 -3.76 -14.91 -2.22
CA LYS A 203 -5.00 -14.64 -1.48
C LYS A 203 -5.82 -15.93 -1.25
N GLN A 204 -5.15 -17.02 -0.88
CA GLN A 204 -5.61 -18.39 -0.70
C GLN A 204 -5.77 -18.70 0.79
N ILE A 205 -5.09 -17.96 1.67
CA ILE A 205 -5.48 -17.85 3.07
C ILE A 205 -6.61 -16.82 3.15
N ARG A 206 -7.80 -17.20 2.62
CA ARG A 206 -9.05 -16.65 3.13
C ARG A 206 -9.06 -17.05 4.60
N PHE A 207 -8.75 -16.06 5.43
CA PHE A 207 -8.93 -16.10 6.87
C PHE A 207 -10.15 -16.96 7.23
N PHE A 208 -9.89 -17.96 8.07
CA PHE A 208 -10.81 -18.42 9.09
C PHE A 208 -11.53 -17.19 9.69
N SER A 209 -12.72 -16.90 9.18
CA SER A 209 -13.73 -16.07 9.83
C SER A 209 -15.11 -16.64 9.50
N GLN A 210 -15.24 -17.95 9.69
CA GLN A 210 -16.49 -18.65 9.93
C GLN A 210 -16.23 -19.74 10.98
N VAL A 211 -15.84 -19.30 12.18
CA VAL A 211 -16.24 -19.89 13.45
C VAL A 211 -16.39 -18.72 14.43
#